data_AF-A0A9D9PX98-F1
#
_entry.id   AF-A0A9D9PX98-F1
#
_cell.length_a   1.000
_cell.length_b   1.000
_cell.length_c   1.000
_cell.angle_alpha   90.00
_cell.angle_beta   90.00
_cell.angle_gamma   90.00
#
_symmetry.space_group_name_H-M   'P 1'
#
loop_
_entity.id
_entity.type
_entity.pdbx_description
1 polymer ?
#
loop_
_entity_poly.entity_id
_entity_poly.type
_entity_poly.pdbx_seq_one_letter_code
_entity_poly.pdbx_strand_id
1 'polypeptide(L)'
;MTAEKFTLFRRNEDVVRAPKKRLKKGERSETGGVWYICVLPLLGLVMEMFAVDKYSGAILWLAVLVMIYVGCMADFKSIKSYVTEDEYAMLKKKLPIPPLYIYKRDKIRTGEGYKGLVLAILIAAALYANGFTAGLMLTPEKLQDSVEMTRVDNLENFSGSSNALISEQLEGWFDDGEYEKQASKEDDKYLLVFSGKHDGKPVELTITVMHDGYAYQSIRATRVRIDGKKLYDDEFKEILTEIFIPSDEQSTDEETSAEE
;
A
#
# COMPACT_ATOMS: atom_id res chain seq x y z
N MET A 1 -19.81 8.18 66.75
CA MET A 1 -21.00 8.75 66.08
C MET A 1 -20.97 10.23 66.38
N THR A 2 -20.87 11.13 65.41
CA THR A 2 -21.83 11.36 64.32
C THR A 2 -21.12 11.96 63.10
N ALA A 3 -21.78 11.83 61.95
CA ALA A 3 -21.21 11.92 60.61
C ALA A 3 -21.05 13.36 60.10
N GLU A 4 -19.82 13.79 59.80
CA GLU A 4 -19.59 15.09 59.16
C GLU A 4 -18.35 15.14 58.25
N LYS A 5 -17.96 14.00 57.70
CA LYS A 5 -16.92 13.92 56.66
C LYS A 5 -17.28 12.83 55.68
N PHE A 6 -18.11 13.10 54.66
CA PHE A 6 -18.16 12.37 53.38
C PHE A 6 -19.31 12.89 52.49
N THR A 7 -19.23 14.14 52.04
CA THR A 7 -20.07 14.62 50.92
C THR A 7 -19.30 15.66 50.11
N LEU A 8 -18.14 15.25 49.60
CA LEU A 8 -17.34 16.06 48.69
C LEU A 8 -16.99 15.22 47.46
N PHE A 9 -17.98 14.58 46.84
CA PHE A 9 -17.81 13.96 45.52
C PHE A 9 -19.18 13.82 44.83
N ARG A 10 -19.20 14.13 43.53
CA ARG A 10 -20.32 14.06 42.56
C ARG A 10 -21.39 15.14 42.68
N ARG A 11 -21.14 16.26 42.01
CA ARG A 11 -22.14 16.85 41.12
C ARG A 11 -21.65 16.62 39.70
N ASN A 12 -22.09 15.51 39.10
CA ASN A 12 -22.04 15.36 37.64
C ASN A 12 -22.94 16.46 37.10
N GLU A 13 -22.35 17.46 36.45
CA GLU A 13 -23.09 18.30 35.52
C GLU A 13 -23.53 17.39 34.38
N ASP A 14 -24.82 17.09 34.34
CA ASP A 14 -25.47 16.51 33.20
C ASP A 14 -25.25 17.45 32.01
N VAL A 15 -24.23 17.14 31.19
CA VAL A 15 -24.11 17.70 29.85
C VAL A 15 -25.27 17.12 29.06
N VAL A 16 -26.42 17.78 29.13
CA VAL A 16 -27.60 17.50 28.30
C VAL A 16 -27.17 17.74 26.86
N ARG A 17 -26.68 16.70 26.19
CA ARG A 17 -26.40 16.73 24.75
C ARG A 17 -27.72 17.03 24.06
N ALA A 18 -27.80 18.19 23.40
CA ALA A 18 -28.97 18.60 22.64
C ALA A 18 -29.42 17.45 21.71
N PRO A 19 -30.74 17.19 21.61
CA PRO A 19 -31.25 16.08 20.81
C PRO A 19 -30.80 16.26 19.36
N LYS A 20 -30.11 15.24 18.81
CA LYS A 20 -29.68 15.23 17.41
C LYS A 20 -30.90 15.47 16.52
N LYS A 21 -30.95 16.62 15.84
CA LYS A 21 -32.00 16.90 14.84
C LYS A 21 -31.97 15.80 13.77
N ARG A 22 -33.12 15.20 13.49
CA ARG A 22 -33.27 14.29 12.35
C ARG A 22 -33.08 15.10 11.08
N LEU A 23 -32.08 14.74 10.28
CA LEU A 23 -31.80 15.35 8.98
C LEU A 23 -33.05 15.23 8.09
N LYS A 24 -33.48 16.34 7.48
CA LYS A 24 -34.51 16.30 6.44
C LYS A 24 -33.94 15.67 5.17
N LYS A 25 -34.81 15.08 4.35
CA LYS A 25 -34.41 14.44 3.08
C LYS A 25 -33.68 15.46 2.19
N GLY A 26 -32.39 15.26 1.93
CA GLY A 26 -31.53 16.18 1.18
C GLY A 26 -30.59 17.05 2.02
N GLU A 27 -30.71 17.06 3.35
CA GLU A 27 -29.72 17.70 4.24
C GLU A 27 -28.47 16.80 4.35
N ARG A 28 -27.30 17.34 3.95
CA ARG A 28 -26.02 16.68 4.19
C ARG A 28 -25.84 16.48 5.69
N SER A 29 -25.41 15.27 6.08
CA SER A 29 -24.99 15.01 7.46
C SER A 29 -24.01 16.10 7.93
N GLU A 30 -24.36 16.78 9.02
CA GLU A 30 -23.61 17.92 9.58
C GLU A 30 -22.14 17.57 9.90
N THR A 31 -21.86 16.27 10.08
CA THR A 31 -20.54 15.70 10.37
C THR A 31 -20.00 14.81 9.26
N GLY A 32 -20.83 14.26 8.37
CA GLY A 32 -20.42 13.30 7.34
C GLY A 32 -19.47 13.90 6.30
N GLY A 33 -19.65 15.16 5.92
CA GLY A 33 -18.76 15.83 4.95
C GLY A 33 -17.32 16.00 5.45
N VAL A 34 -17.13 16.26 6.76
CA VAL A 34 -15.80 16.39 7.36
C VAL A 34 -15.12 15.04 7.49
N TRP A 35 -15.88 14.01 7.87
CA TRP A 35 -15.36 12.64 7.95
C TRP A 35 -14.90 12.12 6.59
N TYR A 36 -15.61 12.45 5.52
CA TYR A 36 -15.17 12.14 4.16
C TYR A 36 -13.78 12.74 3.88
N ILE A 37 -13.56 14.01 4.22
CA ILE A 37 -12.25 14.66 4.06
C ILE A 37 -11.17 13.95 4.89
N CYS A 38 -11.49 13.56 6.12
CA CYS A 38 -10.55 12.85 7.01
C CYS A 38 -10.08 11.51 6.44
N VAL A 39 -10.95 10.75 5.75
CA VAL A 39 -10.62 9.42 5.24
C VAL A 39 -10.05 9.42 3.82
N LEU A 40 -10.04 10.55 3.12
CA LEU A 40 -9.47 10.67 1.77
C LEU A 40 -8.03 10.16 1.63
N PRO A 41 -7.10 10.39 2.58
CA PRO A 41 -5.75 9.82 2.49
C PRO A 41 -5.74 8.29 2.43
N LEU A 42 -6.65 7.62 3.17
CA LEU A 42 -6.79 6.17 3.14
C LEU A 42 -7.36 5.68 1.81
N LEU A 43 -8.35 6.40 1.26
CA LEU A 43 -8.86 6.11 -0.08
C LEU A 43 -7.78 6.28 -1.15
N GLY A 44 -6.88 7.27 -0.97
CA GLY A 44 -5.69 7.43 -1.81
C GLY A 44 -4.82 6.18 -1.83
N LEU A 45 -4.49 5.63 -0.65
CA LEU A 45 -3.71 4.38 -0.54
C LEU A 45 -4.41 3.18 -1.21
N VAL A 46 -5.72 3.04 -1.06
CA VAL A 46 -6.47 1.94 -1.71
C VAL A 46 -6.48 2.10 -3.23
N MET A 47 -6.71 3.31 -3.73
CA MET A 47 -6.71 3.57 -5.17
C MET A 47 -5.32 3.43 -5.80
N GLU A 48 -4.27 3.67 -5.01
CA GLU A 48 -2.87 3.48 -5.41
C GLU A 48 -2.54 2.02 -5.75
N MET A 49 -3.29 1.04 -5.21
CA MET A 49 -3.14 -0.37 -5.62
C MET A 49 -3.43 -0.61 -7.10
N PHE A 50 -4.11 0.31 -7.78
CA PHE A 50 -4.44 0.24 -9.20
C PHE A 50 -3.55 1.15 -10.07
N ALA A 51 -2.59 1.87 -9.47
CA ALA A 51 -1.65 2.70 -10.21
C ALA A 51 -0.56 1.82 -10.84
N VAL A 52 -0.41 1.92 -12.15
CA VAL A 52 0.49 1.06 -12.95
C VAL A 52 1.92 1.61 -12.99
N ASP A 53 2.04 2.93 -12.93
CA ASP A 53 3.31 3.65 -13.07
C ASP A 53 3.38 4.89 -12.18
N LYS A 54 4.59 5.42 -12.00
CA LYS A 54 4.86 6.63 -11.21
C LYS A 54 4.05 7.87 -11.63
N TYR A 55 3.69 8.03 -12.90
CA TYR A 55 2.91 9.18 -13.35
C TYR A 55 1.44 9.04 -12.93
N SER A 56 0.87 7.84 -13.09
CA SER A 56 -0.49 7.53 -12.62
C SER A 56 -0.61 7.73 -11.10
N GLY A 57 0.40 7.28 -10.33
CA GLY A 57 0.50 7.50 -8.89
C GLY A 57 0.61 8.98 -8.52
N ALA A 58 1.43 9.76 -9.24
CA ALA A 58 1.58 11.19 -8.99
C ALA A 58 0.27 11.96 -9.24
N ILE A 59 -0.45 11.63 -10.32
CA ILE A 59 -1.74 12.22 -10.65
C ILE A 59 -2.77 11.88 -9.57
N LEU A 60 -2.81 10.63 -9.11
CA LEU A 60 -3.70 10.20 -8.03
C LEU A 60 -3.45 11.00 -6.75
N TRP A 61 -2.20 11.08 -6.28
CA TRP A 61 -1.87 11.80 -5.05
C TRP A 61 -2.13 13.30 -5.18
N LEU A 62 -1.88 13.89 -6.34
CA LEU A 62 -2.27 15.27 -6.62
C LEU A 62 -3.80 15.45 -6.51
N ALA A 63 -4.58 14.53 -7.08
CA ALA A 63 -6.03 14.56 -6.99
C ALA A 63 -6.53 14.43 -5.54
N VAL A 64 -5.93 13.55 -4.73
CA VAL A 64 -6.25 13.39 -3.30
C VAL A 64 -6.04 14.71 -2.55
N LEU A 65 -4.89 15.38 -2.75
CA LEU A 65 -4.60 16.67 -2.13
C LEU A 65 -5.59 17.76 -2.56
N VAL A 66 -5.91 17.82 -3.85
CA VAL A 66 -6.91 18.75 -4.40
C VAL A 66 -8.29 18.47 -3.80
N MET A 67 -8.71 17.22 -3.70
CA MET A 67 -10.00 16.84 -3.12
C MET A 67 -10.11 17.19 -1.63
N ILE A 68 -9.03 17.00 -0.86
CA ILE A 68 -8.97 17.43 0.55
C ILE A 68 -9.14 18.96 0.64
N TYR A 69 -8.45 19.71 -0.21
CA TYR A 69 -8.55 21.18 -0.21
C TYR A 69 -9.93 21.67 -0.64
N VAL A 70 -10.47 21.14 -1.75
CA VAL A 70 -11.82 21.49 -2.25
C VAL A 70 -12.89 21.09 -1.24
N GLY A 71 -12.74 19.94 -0.59
CA GLY A 71 -13.61 19.51 0.51
C GLY A 71 -13.60 20.51 1.67
N CYS A 72 -12.42 20.96 2.09
CA CYS A 72 -12.29 22.01 3.12
C CYS A 72 -12.93 23.33 2.67
N MET A 73 -12.78 23.72 1.39
CA MET A 73 -13.38 24.94 0.85
C MET A 73 -14.91 24.86 0.79
N ALA A 74 -15.45 23.70 0.40
CA ALA A 74 -16.88 23.45 0.38
C ALA A 74 -17.47 23.46 1.79
N ASP A 75 -16.79 22.83 2.76
CA ASP A 75 -17.15 22.93 4.18
C ASP A 75 -17.12 24.40 4.61
N PHE A 76 -16.02 25.13 4.36
CA PHE A 76 -15.86 26.54 4.73
C PHE A 76 -16.98 27.45 4.20
N LYS A 77 -17.42 27.26 2.95
CA LYS A 77 -18.57 28.00 2.39
C LYS A 77 -19.87 27.67 3.13
N SER A 78 -20.06 26.41 3.53
CA SER A 78 -21.27 25.95 4.23
C SER A 78 -21.34 26.37 5.70
N ILE A 79 -20.20 26.57 6.38
CA ILE A 79 -20.17 26.96 7.80
C ILE A 79 -20.49 28.46 8.01
N LYS A 80 -20.44 29.32 6.98
CA LYS A 80 -20.59 30.78 7.10
C LYS A 80 -21.80 31.22 7.97
N SER A 81 -22.93 30.53 7.90
CA SER A 81 -24.15 30.87 8.66
C SER A 81 -24.12 30.48 10.14
N TYR A 82 -23.10 29.78 10.61
CA TYR A 82 -23.03 29.16 11.94
C TYR A 82 -21.91 29.72 12.83
N VAL A 83 -21.12 30.67 12.34
CA VAL A 83 -19.95 31.25 13.04
C VAL A 83 -20.00 32.76 12.98
N THR A 84 -19.35 33.37 13.96
CA THR A 84 -19.11 34.81 13.97
C THR A 84 -18.16 35.22 12.85
N GLU A 85 -18.20 36.50 12.44
CA GLU A 85 -17.31 37.04 11.40
C GLU A 85 -15.83 36.91 11.77
N ASP A 86 -15.50 37.03 13.06
CA ASP A 86 -14.13 36.87 13.58
C ASP A 86 -13.63 35.42 13.46
N GLU A 87 -14.47 34.45 13.83
CA GLU A 87 -14.18 33.02 13.67
C GLU A 87 -14.07 32.63 12.21
N TYR A 88 -14.93 33.19 11.35
CA TYR A 88 -14.91 32.99 9.91
C TYR A 88 -13.60 33.50 9.28
N ALA A 89 -13.15 34.71 9.67
CA ALA A 89 -11.87 35.26 9.24
C ALA A 89 -10.67 34.43 9.72
N MET A 90 -10.72 33.91 10.95
CA MET A 90 -9.70 33.03 11.50
C MET A 90 -9.63 31.69 10.76
N LEU A 91 -10.78 31.08 10.44
CA LEU A 91 -10.86 29.82 9.68
C LEU A 91 -10.34 30.00 8.25
N LYS A 92 -10.63 31.13 7.60
CA LYS A 92 -10.10 31.47 6.26
C LYS A 92 -8.58 31.43 6.22
N LYS A 93 -7.91 31.98 7.24
CA LYS A 93 -6.43 31.98 7.34
C LYS A 93 -5.85 30.57 7.49
N LYS A 94 -6.62 29.61 8.02
CA LYS A 94 -6.19 28.23 8.27
C LYS A 94 -6.56 27.27 7.15
N LEU A 95 -7.42 27.69 6.21
CA LEU A 95 -7.86 26.89 5.07
C LEU A 95 -6.71 26.28 4.24
N PRO A 96 -5.54 26.94 4.04
CA PRO A 96 -4.42 26.34 3.31
C PRO A 96 -3.80 25.11 3.98
N ILE A 97 -4.07 24.90 5.28
CA ILE A 97 -3.55 23.77 6.05
C ILE A 97 -4.74 22.94 6.53
N PRO A 98 -5.22 21.95 5.73
CA PRO A 98 -6.44 21.20 6.00
C PRO A 98 -6.55 20.62 7.42
N PRO A 99 -5.51 20.01 8.01
CA PRO A 99 -5.60 19.50 9.38
C PRO A 99 -5.86 20.60 10.43
N LEU A 100 -5.20 21.76 10.28
CA LEU A 100 -5.39 22.90 11.18
C LEU A 100 -6.76 23.57 11.00
N TYR A 101 -7.24 23.64 9.76
CA TYR A 101 -8.59 24.09 9.45
C TYR A 101 -9.63 23.21 10.16
N ILE A 102 -9.60 21.89 9.92
CA ILE A 102 -10.56 20.96 10.51
C ILE A 102 -10.48 20.98 12.04
N TYR A 103 -9.27 21.01 12.62
CA TYR A 103 -9.10 21.08 14.07
C TYR A 103 -9.83 22.28 14.70
N LYS A 104 -9.63 23.47 14.14
CA LYS A 104 -10.27 24.69 14.67
C LYS A 104 -11.76 24.72 14.38
N ARG A 105 -12.18 24.28 13.20
CA ARG A 105 -13.59 24.18 12.81
C ARG A 105 -14.34 23.23 13.74
N ASP A 106 -13.77 22.08 14.07
CA ASP A 106 -14.38 21.10 14.98
C ASP A 106 -14.49 21.69 16.40
N LYS A 107 -13.42 22.33 16.88
CA LYS A 107 -13.40 22.96 18.22
C LYS A 107 -14.49 24.02 18.38
N ILE A 108 -14.77 24.80 17.33
CA ILE A 108 -15.83 25.82 17.34
C ILE A 108 -17.23 25.19 17.33
N ARG A 109 -17.44 24.09 16.59
CA ARG A 109 -18.79 23.51 16.41
C ARG A 109 -19.21 22.49 17.45
N THR A 110 -18.30 21.65 17.93
CA THR A 110 -18.61 20.53 18.84
C THR A 110 -17.86 20.62 20.17
N GLY A 111 -16.93 21.57 20.31
CA GLY A 111 -15.99 21.61 21.43
C GLY A 111 -14.90 20.55 21.35
N GLU A 112 -14.94 19.67 20.34
CA GLU A 112 -14.02 18.57 20.13
C GLU A 112 -13.04 18.93 18.99
N GLY A 113 -11.76 18.54 19.08
CA GLY A 113 -10.75 18.87 18.07
C GLY A 113 -10.15 17.66 17.34
N TYR A 114 -10.62 16.45 17.64
CA TYR A 114 -9.90 15.24 17.25
C TYR A 114 -9.93 14.96 15.75
N LYS A 115 -10.93 15.44 14.99
CA LYS A 115 -11.01 15.16 13.55
C LYS A 115 -9.83 15.73 12.75
N GLY A 116 -9.34 16.90 13.16
CA GLY A 116 -8.14 17.49 12.56
C GLY A 116 -6.87 16.70 12.90
N LEU A 117 -6.80 16.16 14.12
CA LEU A 117 -5.72 15.27 14.54
C LEU A 117 -5.74 13.95 13.75
N VAL A 118 -6.93 13.34 13.59
CA VAL A 118 -7.12 12.14 12.77
C VAL A 118 -6.67 12.37 11.34
N LEU A 119 -7.10 13.48 10.70
CA LEU A 119 -6.63 13.80 9.34
C LEU A 119 -5.10 13.96 9.29
N ALA A 120 -4.48 14.63 10.28
CA ALA A 120 -3.03 14.77 10.33
C ALA A 120 -2.32 13.42 10.40
N ILE A 121 -2.81 12.51 11.27
CA ILE A 121 -2.26 11.15 11.40
C ILE A 121 -2.43 10.38 10.09
N LEU A 122 -3.60 10.46 9.45
CA LEU A 122 -3.86 9.75 8.20
C LEU A 122 -3.04 10.28 7.02
N ILE A 123 -2.81 11.61 6.94
CA ILE A 123 -1.88 12.18 5.97
C ILE A 123 -0.45 11.67 6.24
N ALA A 124 0.00 11.68 7.49
CA ALA A 124 1.33 11.19 7.83
C ALA A 124 1.48 9.71 7.48
N ALA A 125 0.51 8.87 7.83
CA ALA A 125 0.48 7.46 7.48
C ALA A 125 0.50 7.25 5.96
N ALA A 126 -0.31 8.01 5.22
CA ALA A 126 -0.33 7.99 3.76
C ALA A 126 1.01 8.38 3.14
N LEU A 127 1.71 9.38 3.70
CA LEU A 127 3.04 9.77 3.22
C LEU A 127 4.07 8.66 3.42
N TYR A 128 4.02 7.92 4.53
CA TYR A 128 4.94 6.81 4.77
C TYR A 128 4.61 5.55 3.97
N ALA A 129 3.32 5.29 3.73
CA ALA A 129 2.86 4.06 3.10
C ALA A 129 2.68 4.16 1.58
N ASN A 130 2.83 5.35 0.98
CA ASN A 130 2.66 5.49 -0.46
C ASN A 130 3.80 4.83 -1.26
N GLY A 131 3.53 4.52 -2.53
CA GLY A 131 4.47 3.84 -3.41
C GLY A 131 5.78 4.61 -3.63
N PHE A 132 5.75 5.94 -3.59
CA PHE A 132 6.94 6.78 -3.74
C PHE A 132 7.91 6.63 -2.55
N THR A 133 7.40 6.69 -1.33
CA THR A 133 8.23 6.52 -0.12
C THR A 133 8.70 5.08 0.00
N ALA A 134 7.84 4.12 -0.33
CA ALA A 134 8.23 2.71 -0.41
C ALA A 134 9.37 2.49 -1.41
N GLY A 135 9.27 3.07 -2.60
CA GLY A 135 10.30 3.02 -3.64
C GLY A 135 11.61 3.70 -3.24
N LEU A 136 11.56 4.81 -2.49
CA LEU A 136 12.77 5.46 -1.93
C LEU A 136 13.44 4.63 -0.83
N MET A 137 12.68 3.84 -0.08
CA MET A 137 13.18 2.98 1.00
C MET A 137 13.59 1.58 0.53
N LEU A 138 13.51 1.33 -0.79
CA LEU A 138 13.78 0.05 -1.42
C LEU A 138 15.29 -0.17 -1.56
N THR A 139 15.82 -1.13 -0.82
CA THR A 139 17.21 -1.59 -0.95
C THR A 139 17.24 -2.91 -1.73
N PRO A 140 18.37 -3.26 -2.38
CA PRO A 140 18.49 -4.53 -3.08
C PRO A 140 18.16 -5.74 -2.20
N GLU A 141 18.53 -5.72 -0.92
CA GLU A 141 18.30 -6.82 0.03
C GLU A 141 16.81 -6.96 0.35
N LYS A 142 16.11 -5.86 0.65
CA LYS A 142 14.65 -5.89 0.87
C LYS A 142 13.89 -6.36 -0.35
N LEU A 143 14.38 -6.00 -1.54
CA LEU A 143 13.81 -6.45 -2.79
C LEU A 143 13.99 -7.95 -2.97
N GLN A 144 15.17 -8.47 -2.62
CA GLN A 144 15.46 -9.89 -2.65
C GLN A 144 14.48 -10.67 -1.78
N ASP A 145 14.32 -10.26 -0.51
CA ASP A 145 13.35 -10.88 0.40
C ASP A 145 11.91 -10.79 -0.15
N SER A 146 11.55 -9.65 -0.76
CA SER A 146 10.22 -9.46 -1.35
C SER A 146 9.98 -10.36 -2.56
N VAL A 147 10.99 -10.58 -3.42
CA VAL A 147 10.88 -11.45 -4.60
C VAL A 147 10.78 -12.90 -4.16
N GLU A 148 11.56 -13.33 -3.18
CA GLU A 148 11.47 -14.68 -2.62
C GLU A 148 10.07 -15.01 -2.08
N MET A 149 9.42 -14.03 -1.44
CA MET A 149 8.05 -14.13 -0.92
C MET A 149 6.96 -13.88 -1.98
N THR A 150 7.35 -13.68 -3.24
CA THR A 150 6.41 -13.52 -4.35
C THR A 150 6.05 -14.89 -4.94
N ARG A 151 4.81 -15.05 -5.38
CA ARG A 151 4.38 -16.25 -6.10
C ARG A 151 5.03 -16.37 -7.46
N VAL A 152 5.27 -17.60 -7.87
CA VAL A 152 5.83 -17.94 -9.18
C VAL A 152 4.97 -17.38 -10.33
N ASP A 153 3.65 -17.34 -10.19
CA ASP A 153 2.74 -16.77 -11.21
C ASP A 153 3.02 -15.30 -11.58
N ASN A 154 3.74 -14.56 -10.73
CA ASN A 154 4.11 -13.17 -11.01
C ASN A 154 5.44 -13.05 -11.76
N LEU A 155 6.15 -14.17 -11.99
CA LEU A 155 7.34 -14.17 -12.83
C LEU A 155 6.98 -14.06 -14.31
N GLU A 156 7.71 -13.17 -14.93
CA GLU A 156 7.85 -12.95 -16.35
C GLU A 156 8.23 -14.23 -17.10
N ASN A 157 8.03 -14.27 -18.42
CA ASN A 157 8.95 -14.91 -19.37
C ASN A 157 9.16 -16.45 -19.34
N PHE A 158 8.27 -17.23 -18.72
CA PHE A 158 8.16 -18.67 -18.98
C PHE A 158 6.70 -19.11 -19.01
N SER A 159 6.45 -20.32 -19.51
CA SER A 159 5.12 -20.89 -19.67
C SER A 159 4.80 -21.85 -18.54
N GLY A 160 3.78 -21.51 -17.76
CA GLY A 160 3.15 -22.34 -16.75
C GLY A 160 2.85 -21.53 -15.49
N SER A 161 2.26 -22.18 -14.49
CA SER A 161 1.75 -21.53 -13.28
C SER A 161 2.07 -22.39 -12.07
N SER A 162 2.48 -21.74 -10.98
CA SER A 162 2.57 -22.39 -9.67
C SER A 162 2.17 -21.38 -8.60
N ASN A 163 1.34 -21.84 -7.66
CA ASN A 163 0.92 -21.03 -6.52
C ASN A 163 2.00 -20.94 -5.42
N ALA A 164 3.09 -21.70 -5.57
CA ALA A 164 4.22 -21.73 -4.65
C ALA A 164 4.98 -20.39 -4.64
N LEU A 165 5.71 -20.17 -3.57
CA LEU A 165 6.63 -19.04 -3.47
C LEU A 165 7.90 -19.33 -4.29
N ILE A 166 8.52 -18.26 -4.80
CA ILE A 166 9.80 -18.35 -5.50
C ILE A 166 10.86 -19.02 -4.60
N SER A 167 10.88 -18.69 -3.31
CA SER A 167 11.81 -19.33 -2.37
C SER A 167 11.61 -20.83 -2.24
N GLU A 168 10.35 -21.30 -2.17
CA GLU A 168 10.02 -22.72 -2.02
C GLU A 168 10.51 -23.52 -3.22
N GLN A 169 10.33 -22.97 -4.43
CA GLN A 169 10.81 -23.61 -5.65
C GLN A 169 12.33 -23.63 -5.75
N LEU A 170 13.01 -22.54 -5.40
CA LEU A 170 14.47 -22.51 -5.37
C LEU A 170 15.04 -23.48 -4.33
N GLU A 171 14.46 -23.54 -3.13
CA GLU A 171 14.85 -24.48 -2.08
C GLU A 171 14.62 -25.94 -2.49
N GLY A 172 13.54 -26.23 -3.24
CA GLY A 172 13.27 -27.56 -3.77
C GLY A 172 14.21 -27.98 -4.90
N TRP A 173 14.70 -27.03 -5.69
CA TRP A 173 15.53 -27.30 -6.87
C TRP A 173 17.03 -27.34 -6.57
N PHE A 174 17.56 -26.49 -5.68
CA PHE A 174 18.97 -26.53 -5.30
C PHE A 174 19.31 -27.75 -4.43
N ASP A 175 20.49 -28.32 -4.64
CA ASP A 175 21.03 -29.43 -3.84
C ASP A 175 21.05 -29.04 -2.35
N ASP A 176 20.55 -29.96 -1.50
CA ASP A 176 20.43 -29.77 -0.05
C ASP A 176 19.57 -28.55 0.38
N GLY A 177 18.89 -27.89 -0.55
CA GLY A 177 18.15 -26.65 -0.34
C GLY A 177 19.03 -25.43 -0.03
N GLU A 178 20.34 -25.51 -0.31
CA GLU A 178 21.29 -24.45 0.01
C GLU A 178 21.68 -23.62 -1.22
N TYR A 179 21.49 -22.29 -1.14
CA TYR A 179 21.96 -21.34 -2.13
C TYR A 179 22.40 -20.01 -1.50
N GLU A 180 23.38 -19.39 -2.13
CA GLU A 180 23.86 -18.04 -1.83
C GLU A 180 23.04 -16.98 -2.57
N LYS A 181 23.00 -15.80 -1.95
CA LYS A 181 22.11 -14.71 -2.28
C LYS A 181 22.93 -13.44 -2.51
N GLN A 182 22.80 -12.83 -3.69
CA GLN A 182 23.42 -11.54 -3.96
C GLN A 182 22.45 -10.62 -4.69
N ALA A 183 22.22 -9.43 -4.14
CA ALA A 183 21.42 -8.40 -4.77
C ALA A 183 22.28 -7.19 -5.14
N SER A 184 22.08 -6.66 -6.35
CA SER A 184 22.71 -5.43 -6.80
C SER A 184 21.71 -4.54 -7.55
N LYS A 185 22.05 -3.26 -7.66
CA LYS A 185 21.28 -2.29 -8.45
C LYS A 185 22.13 -1.77 -9.59
N GLU A 186 21.60 -1.88 -10.80
CA GLU A 186 22.17 -1.33 -12.03
C GLU A 186 21.12 -0.39 -12.65
N ASP A 187 21.35 0.93 -12.55
CA ASP A 187 20.42 1.97 -12.99
C ASP A 187 19.00 1.79 -12.39
N ASP A 188 17.99 1.54 -13.24
CA ASP A 188 16.59 1.30 -12.87
C ASP A 188 16.26 -0.20 -12.70
N LYS A 189 17.29 -1.05 -12.68
CA LYS A 189 17.17 -2.50 -12.58
C LYS A 189 17.79 -2.99 -11.29
N TYR A 190 17.15 -3.98 -10.70
CA TYR A 190 17.73 -4.74 -9.62
C TYR A 190 18.03 -6.15 -10.12
N LEU A 191 19.24 -6.61 -9.86
CA LEU A 191 19.71 -7.94 -10.23
C LEU A 191 19.79 -8.76 -8.95
N LEU A 192 19.01 -9.82 -8.91
CA LEU A 192 19.00 -10.80 -7.83
C LEU A 192 19.65 -12.07 -8.36
N VAL A 193 20.81 -12.42 -7.82
CA VAL A 193 21.58 -13.61 -8.20
C VAL A 193 21.44 -14.64 -7.08
N PHE A 194 21.00 -15.82 -7.48
CA PHE A 194 20.90 -17.01 -6.64
C PHE A 194 21.91 -18.03 -7.14
N SER A 195 22.86 -18.41 -6.29
CA SER A 195 23.99 -19.25 -6.67
C SER A 195 24.05 -20.48 -5.77
N GLY A 196 24.10 -21.67 -6.35
CA GLY A 196 24.11 -22.91 -5.59
C GLY A 196 24.62 -24.07 -6.42
N LYS A 197 24.24 -25.30 -6.05
CA LYS A 197 24.50 -26.49 -6.85
C LYS A 197 23.19 -27.20 -7.20
N HIS A 198 23.16 -27.81 -8.37
CA HIS A 198 22.11 -28.74 -8.77
C HIS A 198 22.77 -29.90 -9.49
N ASP A 199 22.46 -31.13 -9.08
CA ASP A 199 23.14 -32.35 -9.56
C ASP A 199 24.67 -32.27 -9.44
N GLY A 200 25.16 -31.63 -8.37
CA GLY A 200 26.58 -31.42 -8.11
C GLY A 200 27.28 -30.41 -9.04
N LYS A 201 26.56 -29.75 -9.95
CA LYS A 201 27.10 -28.70 -10.83
C LYS A 201 26.80 -27.32 -10.25
N PRO A 202 27.73 -26.35 -10.36
CA PRO A 202 27.46 -25.00 -9.90
C PRO A 202 26.45 -24.32 -10.83
N VAL A 203 25.44 -23.68 -10.24
CA VAL A 203 24.39 -22.96 -10.96
C VAL A 203 24.28 -21.52 -10.46
N GLU A 204 24.06 -20.59 -11.39
CA GLU A 204 23.67 -19.21 -11.09
C GLU A 204 22.36 -18.87 -11.83
N LEU A 205 21.33 -18.47 -11.09
CA LEU A 205 20.09 -17.90 -11.62
C LEU A 205 20.08 -16.40 -11.34
N THR A 206 19.74 -15.59 -12.35
CA THR A 206 19.56 -14.14 -12.19
C THR A 206 18.12 -13.74 -12.50
N ILE A 207 17.44 -13.21 -11.48
CA ILE A 207 16.15 -12.55 -11.62
C ILE A 207 16.39 -11.04 -11.71
N THR A 208 15.95 -10.43 -12.80
CA THR A 208 15.94 -8.97 -12.97
C THR A 208 14.58 -8.43 -12.58
N VAL A 209 14.58 -7.45 -11.68
CA VAL A 209 13.39 -6.70 -11.29
C VAL A 209 13.50 -5.29 -11.84
N MET A 210 12.49 -4.88 -12.60
CA MET A 210 12.33 -3.50 -13.04
C MET A 210 11.43 -2.78 -12.04
N HIS A 211 11.94 -1.69 -11.45
CA HIS A 211 11.18 -0.90 -10.49
C HIS A 211 11.36 0.59 -10.80
N ASP A 212 10.28 1.29 -11.12
CA ASP A 212 10.33 2.67 -11.64
C ASP A 212 10.46 3.75 -10.53
N GLY A 213 10.69 3.30 -9.30
CA GLY A 213 10.73 4.14 -8.09
C GLY A 213 9.36 4.31 -7.42
N TYR A 214 8.32 3.68 -7.96
CA TYR A 214 6.96 3.73 -7.44
C TYR A 214 6.31 2.34 -7.38
N ALA A 215 6.40 1.58 -8.47
CA ALA A 215 5.81 0.25 -8.59
C ALA A 215 6.75 -0.74 -9.31
N TYR A 216 6.55 -2.03 -9.03
CA TYR A 216 7.16 -3.11 -9.78
C TYR A 216 6.61 -3.11 -11.21
N GLN A 217 7.51 -3.03 -12.20
CA GLN A 217 7.15 -3.03 -13.61
C GLN A 217 7.23 -4.43 -14.21
N SER A 218 8.20 -5.23 -13.78
CA SER A 218 8.36 -6.63 -14.19
C SER A 218 9.32 -7.37 -13.27
N ILE A 219 9.05 -8.64 -12.99
CA ILE A 219 9.97 -9.55 -12.30
C ILE A 219 10.29 -10.67 -13.30
N ARG A 220 11.53 -10.76 -13.78
CA ARG A 220 11.88 -11.68 -14.88
C ARG A 220 13.10 -12.52 -14.54
N ALA A 221 13.04 -13.82 -14.75
CA ALA A 221 14.27 -14.61 -14.82
C ALA A 221 14.98 -14.26 -16.13
N THR A 222 16.23 -13.81 -16.07
CA THR A 222 16.94 -13.23 -17.24
C THR A 222 18.21 -13.95 -17.63
N ARG A 223 18.74 -14.78 -16.73
CA ARG A 223 19.97 -15.54 -16.97
C ARG A 223 19.97 -16.78 -16.10
N VAL A 224 20.33 -17.90 -16.70
CA VAL A 224 20.73 -19.11 -16.00
C VAL A 224 22.12 -19.49 -16.49
N ARG A 225 23.00 -19.88 -15.59
CA ARG A 225 24.30 -20.47 -15.89
C ARG A 225 24.44 -21.78 -15.17
N ILE A 226 24.84 -22.82 -15.88
CA ILE A 226 25.17 -24.14 -15.32
C ILE A 226 26.61 -24.43 -15.71
N ASP A 227 27.46 -24.76 -14.74
CA ASP A 227 28.89 -25.03 -14.95
C ASP A 227 29.61 -23.90 -15.72
N GLY A 228 29.27 -22.66 -15.35
CA GLY A 228 29.81 -21.44 -15.98
C GLY A 228 29.30 -21.15 -17.40
N LYS A 229 28.49 -22.03 -18.00
CA LYS A 229 27.90 -21.83 -19.34
C LYS A 229 26.54 -21.17 -19.22
N LYS A 230 26.36 -20.05 -19.91
CA LYS A 230 25.08 -19.35 -19.99
C LYS A 230 24.14 -20.08 -20.95
N LEU A 231 22.92 -20.36 -20.49
CA LEU A 231 21.86 -20.95 -21.28
C LEU A 231 21.12 -19.89 -22.11
N TYR A 232 20.53 -20.32 -23.23
CA TYR A 232 19.79 -19.48 -24.16
C TYR A 232 18.52 -20.19 -24.66
N ASP A 233 17.60 -19.39 -25.21
CA ASP A 233 16.40 -19.83 -25.93
C ASP A 233 15.64 -20.97 -25.25
N ASP A 234 15.57 -22.15 -25.86
CA ASP A 234 14.74 -23.26 -25.38
C ASP A 234 15.35 -23.96 -24.16
N GLU A 235 16.67 -24.19 -24.14
CA GLU A 235 17.37 -24.72 -22.95
C GLU A 235 17.15 -23.83 -21.72
N PHE A 236 17.12 -22.52 -21.93
CA PHE A 236 16.83 -21.57 -20.86
C PHE A 236 15.39 -21.72 -20.35
N LYS A 237 14.39 -21.83 -21.24
CA LYS A 237 12.98 -21.97 -20.84
C LYS A 237 12.69 -23.31 -20.18
N GLU A 238 13.28 -24.39 -20.67
CA GLU A 238 13.15 -25.73 -20.09
C GLU A 238 13.65 -25.72 -18.64
N ILE A 239 14.84 -25.18 -18.40
CA ILE A 239 15.39 -25.07 -17.04
C ILE A 239 14.55 -24.14 -16.16
N LEU A 240 14.02 -23.02 -16.67
CA LEU A 240 13.11 -22.19 -15.87
C LEU A 240 11.83 -22.93 -15.48
N THR A 241 11.29 -23.73 -16.40
CA THR A 241 10.10 -24.56 -16.13
C THR A 241 10.43 -25.60 -15.07
N GLU A 242 11.59 -26.24 -15.16
CA GLU A 242 12.04 -27.21 -14.17
C GLU A 242 12.23 -26.61 -12.77
N ILE A 243 12.81 -25.40 -12.70
CA ILE A 243 13.02 -24.69 -11.42
C ILE A 243 11.67 -24.32 -10.80
N PHE A 244 10.75 -23.76 -11.59
CA PHE A 244 9.57 -23.06 -11.04
C PHE A 244 8.27 -23.85 -11.11
N ILE A 245 8.22 -24.91 -11.91
CA ILE A 245 7.05 -25.77 -12.12
C ILE A 245 7.50 -27.23 -11.95
N PRO A 246 7.51 -27.76 -10.72
CA PRO A 246 7.90 -29.13 -10.48
C PRO A 246 6.95 -30.09 -11.21
N SER A 247 7.51 -31.13 -11.81
CA SER A 247 6.83 -32.08 -12.71
C SER A 247 5.60 -32.77 -12.09
N ASP A 248 5.48 -32.79 -10.76
CA ASP A 248 4.34 -33.37 -10.04
C ASP A 248 3.07 -32.46 -10.08
N GLU A 249 3.22 -31.17 -10.39
CA GLU A 249 2.09 -30.23 -10.59
C GLU A 249 1.57 -30.22 -12.04
N GLN A 250 2.19 -30.93 -12.99
CA GLN A 250 1.67 -31.11 -14.35
C GLN A 250 0.51 -32.13 -14.44
N SER A 251 -0.32 -32.22 -13.39
CA SER A 251 -1.50 -33.08 -13.42
C SER A 251 -2.73 -32.33 -13.96
N THR A 252 -3.13 -32.76 -15.16
CA THR A 252 -4.45 -32.65 -15.80
C THR A 252 -4.89 -31.29 -16.35
N ASP A 253 -4.48 -31.00 -17.59
CA ASP A 253 -5.29 -30.24 -18.56
C ASP A 253 -5.21 -30.86 -19.98
N GLU A 254 -5.07 -32.19 -20.05
CA GLU A 254 -5.30 -32.94 -21.29
C GLU A 254 -6.23 -34.12 -20.99
N GLU A 255 -7.54 -33.91 -21.20
CA GLU A 255 -8.48 -34.87 -21.82
C GLU A 255 -9.91 -34.37 -21.64
N THR A 256 -10.41 -33.59 -22.59
CA THR A 256 -11.80 -33.77 -23.07
C THR A 256 -11.95 -33.23 -24.48
N SER A 257 -11.48 -34.02 -25.44
CA SER A 257 -11.99 -33.99 -26.80
C SER A 257 -12.21 -35.42 -27.28
N ALA A 258 -13.48 -35.81 -27.35
CA ALA A 258 -14.10 -36.86 -28.18
C ALA A 258 -15.04 -37.80 -27.40
N GLU A 259 -16.23 -38.00 -27.99
CA GLU A 259 -17.31 -38.97 -27.70
C GLU A 259 -18.28 -38.53 -26.57
N GLU A 260 -19.58 -38.28 -26.77
CA GLU A 260 -20.58 -38.68 -27.80
C GLU A 260 -21.42 -37.50 -28.33
#